data_AF-A0A964AV81-F1
#
_entry.id   AF-A0A964AV81-F1
#
_cell.length_a   1.000
_cell.length_b   1.000
_cell.length_c   1.000
_cell.angle_alpha   90.00
_cell.angle_beta   90.00
_cell.angle_gamma   90.00
#
_symmetry.space_group_name_H-M   'P 1'
#
loop_
_entity.id
_entity.type
_entity.pdbx_description
1 polymer ?
#
loop_
_entity_poly.entity_id
_entity_poly.type
_entity_poly.pdbx_seq_one_letter_code
_entity_poly.pdbx_strand_id
1 'polypeptide(L)'
;MSALLQGDLRGLSLPRDLAVLRDAVETGLARGEPLGPLYAALARDEAMALVDLTIGPRALGQPEAVGAALAVVDALEEATAASGLYRRLASLNADTAEAVLAVAAARHPAAGWLVSLSGKVEAVPGRIHLAACRNHPAYETICWAYARAGHLEALRAEGASGRAEPAAALLAVDARDAAVDAAVAALRAASDAPVVPFLAAVGGPHIDGLLAQVAAQVVDSPAAGGLRAALAPFAEARRACSGAEC
;
A
#
# COMPACT_ATOMS: atom_id res chain seq x y z
N MET A 1 -37.16 -5.75 -9.17
CA MET A 1 -36.29 -5.65 -7.99
C MET A 1 -36.85 -6.51 -6.86
N SER A 2 -36.10 -7.51 -6.42
CA SER A 2 -36.53 -8.44 -5.36
C SER A 2 -36.63 -7.74 -4.00
N ALA A 3 -37.57 -8.14 -3.14
CA ALA A 3 -37.69 -7.62 -1.77
C ALA A 3 -36.40 -7.84 -0.96
N LEU A 4 -35.73 -8.98 -1.17
CA LEU A 4 -34.43 -9.28 -0.57
C LEU A 4 -33.36 -8.25 -0.99
N LEU A 5 -33.32 -7.88 -2.28
CA LEU A 5 -32.36 -6.89 -2.80
C LEU A 5 -32.66 -5.47 -2.31
N GLN A 6 -33.84 -5.24 -1.72
CA GLN A 6 -34.19 -4.01 -0.98
C GLN A 6 -33.83 -4.07 0.51
N GLY A 7 -33.22 -5.16 0.97
CA GLY A 7 -32.86 -5.35 2.37
C GLY A 7 -34.02 -5.83 3.25
N ASP A 8 -35.13 -6.30 2.68
CA ASP A 8 -36.20 -6.95 3.46
C ASP A 8 -35.80 -8.38 3.79
N LEU A 9 -35.25 -8.60 4.98
CA LEU A 9 -34.82 -9.92 5.47
C LEU A 9 -35.94 -10.70 6.17
N ARG A 10 -37.17 -10.15 6.24
CA ARG A 10 -38.27 -10.79 6.98
C ARG A 10 -38.61 -12.14 6.38
N GLY A 11 -38.77 -13.14 7.25
CA GLY A 11 -39.10 -14.50 6.87
C GLY A 11 -37.89 -15.37 6.48
N LEU A 12 -36.68 -14.82 6.48
CA LEU A 12 -35.46 -15.62 6.44
C LEU A 12 -35.10 -16.14 7.84
N SER A 13 -34.63 -17.39 7.89
CA SER A 13 -34.06 -18.03 9.06
C SER A 13 -32.59 -18.38 8.76
N LEU A 14 -31.66 -17.54 9.20
CA LEU A 14 -30.24 -17.76 8.96
C LEU A 14 -29.62 -18.66 10.05
N PRO A 15 -28.66 -19.54 9.71
CA PRO A 15 -27.98 -19.69 8.41
C PRO A 15 -28.69 -20.59 7.39
N ARG A 16 -29.86 -21.17 7.73
CA ARG A 16 -30.56 -22.16 6.89
C ARG A 16 -30.88 -21.62 5.49
N ASP A 17 -31.23 -20.35 5.39
CA ASP A 17 -31.65 -19.72 4.12
C ASP A 17 -30.54 -18.99 3.37
N LEU A 18 -29.26 -19.28 3.67
CA LEU A 18 -28.12 -18.69 2.94
C LEU A 18 -28.15 -18.97 1.43
N ALA A 19 -28.65 -20.13 1.01
CA ALA A 19 -28.79 -20.44 -0.42
C ALA A 19 -29.74 -19.47 -1.12
N VAL A 20 -30.83 -19.08 -0.47
CA VAL A 20 -31.81 -18.11 -1.01
C VAL A 20 -31.16 -16.73 -1.19
N LEU A 21 -30.35 -16.30 -0.23
CA LEU A 21 -29.60 -15.05 -0.34
C LEU A 21 -28.60 -15.08 -1.50
N ARG A 22 -27.86 -16.19 -1.67
CA ARG A 22 -26.92 -16.34 -2.79
C ARG A 22 -27.62 -16.26 -4.14
N ASP A 23 -28.71 -16.98 -4.31
CA ASP A 23 -29.50 -16.99 -5.55
C ASP A 23 -30.06 -15.58 -5.84
N ALA A 24 -30.47 -14.85 -4.81
CA ALA A 24 -30.94 -13.47 -4.93
C ALA A 24 -29.82 -12.51 -5.38
N VAL A 25 -28.61 -12.64 -4.80
CA VAL A 25 -27.45 -11.84 -5.20
C VAL A 25 -27.06 -12.16 -6.64
N GLU A 26 -26.95 -13.44 -7.00
CA GLU A 26 -26.60 -13.88 -8.36
C GLU A 26 -27.61 -13.36 -9.39
N THR A 27 -28.90 -13.52 -9.11
CA THR A 27 -29.98 -13.02 -9.98
C THR A 27 -29.97 -11.49 -10.07
N GLY A 28 -29.71 -10.81 -8.96
CA GLY A 28 -29.61 -9.35 -8.90
C GLY A 28 -28.47 -8.82 -9.78
N LEU A 29 -27.28 -9.42 -9.65
CA LEU A 29 -26.11 -9.09 -10.46
C LEU A 29 -26.36 -9.32 -11.95
N ALA A 30 -26.95 -10.47 -12.31
CA ALA A 30 -27.31 -10.77 -13.70
C ALA A 30 -28.30 -9.74 -14.31
N ARG A 31 -29.04 -9.02 -13.47
CA ARG A 31 -30.00 -7.98 -13.87
C ARG A 31 -29.47 -6.55 -13.67
N GLY A 32 -28.24 -6.38 -13.18
CA GLY A 32 -27.68 -5.07 -12.83
C GLY A 32 -28.42 -4.38 -11.67
N GLU A 33 -29.08 -5.14 -10.79
CA GLU A 33 -29.74 -4.60 -9.61
C GLU A 33 -28.71 -4.28 -8.51
N PRO A 34 -28.84 -3.15 -7.79
CA PRO A 34 -27.87 -2.76 -6.77
C PRO A 34 -27.94 -3.68 -5.54
N LEU A 35 -26.78 -4.12 -5.04
CA LEU A 35 -26.67 -4.98 -3.86
C LEU A 35 -26.58 -4.21 -2.53
N GLY A 36 -26.33 -2.90 -2.59
CA GLY A 36 -26.10 -2.05 -1.42
C GLY A 36 -27.15 -2.18 -0.31
N PRO A 37 -28.47 -2.09 -0.62
CA PRO A 37 -29.50 -2.21 0.42
C PRO A 37 -29.50 -3.57 1.13
N LEU A 38 -29.32 -4.67 0.39
CA LEU A 38 -29.22 -6.00 0.98
C LEU A 38 -27.99 -6.13 1.89
N TYR A 39 -26.82 -5.70 1.41
CA TYR A 39 -25.58 -5.80 2.18
C TYR A 39 -25.63 -4.94 3.43
N ALA A 40 -26.23 -3.74 3.35
CA ALA A 40 -26.44 -2.88 4.50
C ALA A 40 -27.42 -3.47 5.52
N ALA A 41 -28.47 -4.19 5.08
CA ALA A 41 -29.36 -4.90 5.99
C ALA A 41 -28.65 -6.05 6.69
N LEU A 42 -27.93 -6.89 5.95
CA LEU A 42 -27.16 -7.99 6.52
C LEU A 42 -26.04 -7.48 7.45
N ALA A 43 -25.41 -6.36 7.14
CA ALA A 43 -24.40 -5.75 8.01
C ALA A 43 -24.96 -5.37 9.39
N ARG A 44 -26.22 -4.91 9.46
CA ARG A 44 -26.87 -4.52 10.71
C ARG A 44 -27.41 -5.72 11.48
N ASP A 45 -28.06 -6.63 10.77
CA ASP A 45 -28.93 -7.62 11.41
C ASP A 45 -28.28 -9.01 11.44
N GLU A 46 -27.40 -9.34 10.49
CA GLU A 46 -26.98 -10.71 10.18
C GLU A 46 -25.51 -10.80 9.67
N ALA A 47 -24.57 -10.24 10.45
CA ALA A 47 -23.18 -10.05 10.02
C ALA A 47 -22.47 -11.34 9.57
N MET A 48 -22.77 -12.49 10.19
CA MET A 48 -22.18 -13.77 9.78
C MET A 48 -22.67 -14.26 8.41
N ALA A 49 -23.93 -13.96 8.06
CA ALA A 49 -24.44 -14.25 6.72
C ALA A 49 -23.78 -13.33 5.69
N LEU A 50 -23.56 -12.06 6.03
CA LEU A 50 -22.80 -11.14 5.19
C LEU A 50 -21.37 -11.64 4.94
N VAL A 51 -20.67 -12.13 5.97
CA VAL A 51 -19.33 -12.73 5.84
C VAL A 51 -19.35 -13.91 4.87
N ASP A 52 -20.30 -14.83 5.01
CA ASP A 52 -20.40 -15.99 4.12
C ASP A 52 -20.69 -15.59 2.66
N LEU A 53 -21.57 -14.62 2.43
CA LEU A 53 -21.88 -14.12 1.09
C LEU A 53 -20.70 -13.39 0.43
N THR A 54 -19.89 -12.67 1.22
CA THR A 54 -18.83 -11.79 0.70
C THR A 54 -17.47 -12.47 0.58
N ILE A 55 -17.12 -13.36 1.51
CA ILE A 55 -15.81 -14.02 1.55
C ILE A 55 -15.87 -15.54 1.72
N GLY A 56 -17.06 -16.13 1.78
CA GLY A 56 -17.23 -17.57 1.86
C GLY A 56 -16.78 -18.33 0.60
N PRO A 57 -16.84 -19.68 0.63
CA PRO A 57 -16.42 -20.53 -0.49
C PRO A 57 -17.17 -20.25 -1.80
N ARG A 58 -18.43 -19.81 -1.70
CA ARG A 58 -19.31 -19.48 -2.84
C ARG A 58 -19.50 -17.97 -3.03
N ALA A 59 -18.62 -17.15 -2.45
CA ALA A 59 -18.66 -15.71 -2.64
C ALA A 59 -18.49 -15.33 -4.11
N LEU A 60 -19.26 -14.35 -4.53
CA LEU A 60 -19.32 -13.86 -5.90
C LEU A 60 -18.27 -12.76 -6.11
N GLY A 61 -17.52 -12.86 -7.21
CA GLY A 61 -16.40 -11.97 -7.52
C GLY A 61 -16.73 -10.83 -8.49
N GLN A 62 -17.98 -10.65 -8.92
CA GLN A 62 -18.33 -9.55 -9.81
C GLN A 62 -17.99 -8.20 -9.15
N PRO A 63 -17.50 -7.19 -9.91
CA PRO A 63 -17.07 -5.92 -9.35
C PRO A 63 -18.11 -5.23 -8.47
N GLU A 64 -19.38 -5.35 -8.81
CA GLU A 64 -20.51 -4.80 -8.06
C GLU A 64 -20.68 -5.47 -6.69
N ALA A 65 -20.42 -6.78 -6.59
CA ALA A 65 -20.45 -7.51 -5.33
C ALA A 65 -19.28 -7.15 -4.41
N VAL A 66 -18.08 -7.02 -4.98
CA VAL A 66 -16.90 -6.56 -4.24
C VAL A 66 -17.10 -5.10 -3.79
N GLY A 67 -17.62 -4.24 -4.66
CA GLY A 67 -17.94 -2.84 -4.33
C GLY A 67 -18.97 -2.72 -3.21
N ALA A 68 -20.04 -3.52 -3.26
CA ALA A 68 -21.04 -3.58 -2.19
C ALA A 68 -20.43 -4.08 -0.86
N ALA A 69 -19.52 -5.07 -0.90
CA ALA A 69 -18.81 -5.55 0.28
C ALA A 69 -17.92 -4.45 0.89
N LEU A 70 -17.17 -3.71 0.06
CA LEU A 70 -16.33 -2.60 0.52
C LEU A 70 -17.16 -1.45 1.11
N ALA A 71 -18.40 -1.24 0.65
CA ALA A 71 -19.30 -0.23 1.20
C ALA A 71 -19.78 -0.56 2.63
N VAL A 72 -19.71 -1.82 3.05
CA VAL A 72 -20.07 -2.29 4.41
C VAL A 72 -18.87 -2.89 5.15
N VAL A 73 -17.65 -2.48 4.78
CA VAL A 73 -16.40 -3.10 5.26
C VAL A 73 -16.21 -3.00 6.77
N ASP A 74 -16.75 -1.96 7.43
CA ASP A 74 -16.69 -1.82 8.89
C ASP A 74 -17.33 -3.03 9.58
N ALA A 75 -18.55 -3.41 9.19
CA ALA A 75 -19.26 -4.56 9.74
C ALA A 75 -18.55 -5.89 9.41
N LEU A 76 -17.92 -5.99 8.24
CA LEU A 76 -17.14 -7.16 7.87
C LEU A 76 -15.88 -7.30 8.74
N GLU A 77 -15.17 -6.21 9.03
CA GLU A 77 -14.00 -6.22 9.91
C GLU A 77 -14.35 -6.48 11.37
N GLU A 78 -15.54 -6.06 11.83
CA GLU A 78 -16.05 -6.42 13.15
C GLU A 78 -16.34 -7.93 13.27
N ALA A 79 -16.82 -8.54 12.18
CA ALA A 79 -17.20 -9.95 12.15
C ALA A 79 -16.06 -10.91 11.78
N THR A 80 -14.97 -10.44 11.16
CA THR A 80 -13.86 -11.30 10.71
C THR A 80 -12.50 -10.60 10.74
N ALA A 81 -11.42 -11.36 10.73
CA ALA A 81 -10.08 -10.80 10.69
C ALA A 81 -9.81 -10.05 9.38
N ALA A 82 -9.47 -8.75 9.47
CA ALA A 82 -9.19 -7.88 8.33
C ALA A 82 -8.22 -8.51 7.31
N SER A 83 -7.14 -9.15 7.78
CA SER A 83 -6.17 -9.79 6.88
C SER A 83 -6.80 -10.89 6.01
N GLY A 84 -7.73 -11.67 6.57
CA GLY A 84 -8.44 -12.73 5.84
C GLY A 84 -9.46 -12.14 4.87
N LEU A 85 -10.22 -11.14 5.33
CA LEU A 85 -11.20 -10.38 4.54
C LEU A 85 -10.58 -9.81 3.26
N TYR A 86 -9.55 -8.96 3.38
CA TYR A 86 -8.95 -8.28 2.23
C TYR A 86 -8.25 -9.23 1.27
N ARG A 87 -7.54 -10.25 1.79
CA ARG A 87 -6.91 -11.27 0.94
C ARG A 87 -7.96 -12.04 0.14
N ARG A 88 -9.10 -12.35 0.77
CA ARG A 88 -10.17 -13.07 0.10
C ARG A 88 -10.85 -12.19 -0.95
N LEU A 89 -11.26 -10.97 -0.60
CA LEU A 89 -11.85 -10.02 -1.55
C LEU A 89 -10.95 -9.78 -2.77
N ALA A 90 -9.65 -9.53 -2.55
CA ALA A 90 -8.71 -9.32 -3.65
C ALA A 90 -8.52 -10.56 -4.53
N SER A 91 -8.70 -11.77 -3.97
CA SER A 91 -8.61 -13.03 -4.73
C SER A 91 -9.86 -13.36 -5.54
N LEU A 92 -11.00 -12.71 -5.27
CA LEU A 92 -12.26 -13.01 -5.97
C LEU A 92 -12.25 -12.47 -7.40
N ASN A 93 -11.60 -11.33 -7.64
CA ASN A 93 -11.54 -10.70 -8.95
C ASN A 93 -10.33 -9.77 -9.10
N ALA A 94 -9.51 -10.06 -10.12
CA ALA A 94 -8.29 -9.32 -10.43
C ALA A 94 -8.55 -7.85 -10.77
N ASP A 95 -9.64 -7.52 -11.46
CA ASP A 95 -9.98 -6.15 -11.87
C ASP A 95 -10.30 -5.25 -10.65
N THR A 96 -10.73 -5.86 -9.54
CA THR A 96 -11.01 -5.14 -8.29
C THR A 96 -9.90 -5.23 -7.26
N ALA A 97 -8.87 -6.05 -7.49
CA ALA A 97 -7.87 -6.39 -6.48
C ALA A 97 -7.07 -5.16 -6.03
N GLU A 98 -6.70 -4.27 -6.95
CA GLU A 98 -6.01 -3.00 -6.61
C GLU A 98 -6.90 -2.06 -5.78
N ALA A 99 -8.21 -1.99 -6.08
CA ALA A 99 -9.15 -1.19 -5.30
C ALA A 99 -9.31 -1.74 -3.87
N VAL A 100 -9.38 -3.07 -3.73
CA VAL A 100 -9.41 -3.74 -2.43
C VAL A 100 -8.13 -3.44 -1.64
N LEU A 101 -6.96 -3.50 -2.28
CA LEU A 101 -5.68 -3.16 -1.64
C LEU A 101 -5.63 -1.69 -1.21
N ALA A 102 -6.13 -0.77 -2.04
CA ALA A 102 -6.17 0.66 -1.71
C ALA A 102 -7.02 0.93 -0.46
N VAL A 103 -8.20 0.30 -0.37
CA VAL A 103 -9.05 0.39 0.83
C VAL A 103 -8.35 -0.22 2.04
N ALA A 104 -7.72 -1.39 1.88
CA ALA A 104 -6.97 -2.07 2.94
C ALA A 104 -5.82 -1.20 3.47
N ALA A 105 -5.05 -0.57 2.59
CA ALA A 105 -3.94 0.31 2.94
C ALA A 105 -4.40 1.60 3.64
N ALA A 106 -5.53 2.17 3.23
CA ALA A 106 -6.10 3.35 3.89
C ALA A 106 -6.56 3.05 5.32
N ARG A 107 -7.12 1.86 5.55
CA ARG A 107 -7.70 1.46 6.84
C ARG A 107 -6.70 0.84 7.81
N HIS A 108 -5.73 0.10 7.29
CA HIS A 108 -4.74 -0.63 8.08
C HIS A 108 -3.29 -0.29 7.70
N PRO A 109 -2.91 1.00 7.61
CA PRO A 109 -1.64 1.43 7.02
C PRO A 109 -0.38 0.80 7.65
N ALA A 110 -0.42 0.45 8.95
CA ALA A 110 0.72 -0.16 9.64
C ALA A 110 0.72 -1.71 9.59
N ALA A 111 -0.23 -2.34 8.90
CA ALA A 111 -0.39 -3.79 8.95
C ALA A 111 0.65 -4.52 8.09
N GLY A 112 1.49 -5.32 8.72
CA GLY A 112 2.53 -6.10 8.03
C GLY A 112 1.99 -7.08 6.96
N TRP A 113 0.73 -7.53 7.08
CA TRP A 113 0.11 -8.41 6.09
C TRP A 113 -0.15 -7.74 4.73
N LEU A 114 -0.13 -6.40 4.66
CA LEU A 114 -0.29 -5.64 3.42
C LEU A 114 0.89 -5.82 2.46
N VAL A 115 2.11 -6.03 2.97
CA VAL A 115 3.28 -6.29 2.12
C VAL A 115 3.06 -7.54 1.26
N SER A 116 2.59 -8.62 1.90
CA SER A 116 2.27 -9.87 1.19
C SER A 116 1.05 -9.75 0.28
N LEU A 117 0.04 -8.95 0.65
CA LEU A 117 -1.13 -8.71 -0.20
C LEU A 117 -0.74 -7.93 -1.46
N SER A 118 0.01 -6.85 -1.28
CA SER A 118 0.59 -6.03 -2.33
C SER A 118 1.41 -6.87 -3.32
N GLY A 119 2.24 -7.79 -2.83
CA GLY A 119 2.99 -8.74 -3.66
C GLY A 119 2.15 -9.70 -4.51
N LYS A 120 0.87 -9.89 -4.20
CA LYS A 120 -0.06 -10.72 -4.99
C LYS A 120 -0.91 -9.90 -5.97
N VAL A 121 -1.11 -8.63 -5.68
CA VAL A 121 -2.07 -7.77 -6.37
C VAL A 121 -1.38 -6.89 -7.41
N GLU A 122 -0.23 -6.33 -7.06
CA GLU A 122 0.43 -5.32 -7.89
C GLU A 122 1.53 -5.94 -8.74
N ALA A 123 1.67 -5.46 -9.98
CA ALA A 123 2.81 -5.80 -10.83
C ALA A 123 4.14 -5.30 -10.24
N VAL A 124 4.10 -4.14 -9.57
CA VAL A 124 5.23 -3.56 -8.81
C VAL A 124 4.80 -3.49 -7.34
N PRO A 125 5.12 -4.50 -6.52
CA PRO A 125 4.67 -4.56 -5.13
C PRO A 125 5.10 -3.35 -4.32
N GLY A 126 4.13 -2.66 -3.74
CA GLY A 126 4.32 -1.59 -2.77
C GLY A 126 3.84 -0.24 -3.25
N ARG A 127 3.54 -0.08 -4.55
CA ARG A 127 3.14 1.20 -5.15
C ARG A 127 1.92 1.80 -4.45
N ILE A 128 0.84 1.05 -4.26
CA ILE A 128 -0.39 1.53 -3.64
C ILE A 128 -0.19 1.76 -2.13
N HIS A 129 0.42 0.80 -1.44
CA HIS A 129 0.54 0.86 0.01
C HIS A 129 1.53 1.93 0.48
N LEU A 130 2.70 2.06 -0.16
CA LEU A 130 3.68 3.11 0.14
C LEU A 130 3.07 4.49 -0.13
N ALA A 131 2.39 4.67 -1.27
CA ALA A 131 1.75 5.94 -1.61
C ALA A 131 0.68 6.34 -0.58
N ALA A 132 -0.14 5.40 -0.11
CA ALA A 132 -1.14 5.63 0.92
C ALA A 132 -0.53 6.02 2.28
N CYS A 133 0.68 5.53 2.58
CA CYS A 133 1.30 5.68 3.88
C CYS A 133 2.33 6.81 3.99
N ARG A 134 2.56 7.60 2.94
CA ARG A 134 3.60 8.66 2.91
C ARG A 134 3.61 9.56 4.13
N ASN A 135 2.43 9.93 4.63
CA ASN A 135 2.27 10.85 5.77
C ASN A 135 1.98 10.11 7.08
N HIS A 136 2.02 8.78 7.09
CA HIS A 136 1.72 7.97 8.26
C HIS A 136 2.97 7.81 9.14
N PRO A 137 2.86 7.85 10.49
CA PRO A 137 4.02 7.70 11.37
C PRO A 137 4.82 6.40 11.19
N ALA A 138 4.18 5.34 10.70
CA ALA A 138 4.82 4.06 10.43
C ALA A 138 5.52 3.98 9.06
N TYR A 139 5.54 5.05 8.26
CA TYR A 139 6.04 5.05 6.89
C TYR A 139 7.45 4.45 6.75
N GLU A 140 8.38 4.88 7.62
CA GLU A 140 9.73 4.35 7.64
C GLU A 140 9.75 2.82 7.88
N THR A 141 8.98 2.34 8.86
CA THR A 141 8.83 0.89 9.16
C THR A 141 8.24 0.12 7.98
N ILE A 142 7.33 0.73 7.22
CA ILE A 142 6.74 0.14 6.03
C ILE A 142 7.80 0.04 4.92
N CYS A 143 8.60 1.08 4.69
CA CYS A 143 9.72 1.03 3.74
C CYS A 143 10.69 -0.11 4.08
N TRP A 144 11.06 -0.25 5.36
CA TRP A 144 11.88 -1.37 5.84
C TRP A 144 11.27 -2.74 5.53
N ALA A 145 9.95 -2.89 5.71
CA ALA A 145 9.26 -4.14 5.43
C ALA A 145 9.26 -4.50 3.93
N TYR A 146 9.05 -3.52 3.04
CA TYR A 146 9.13 -3.73 1.59
C TYR A 146 10.55 -4.07 1.13
N ALA A 147 11.57 -3.41 1.71
CA ALA A 147 12.96 -3.70 1.37
C ALA A 147 13.34 -5.14 1.74
N ARG A 148 12.97 -5.58 2.96
CA ARG A 148 13.21 -6.96 3.43
C ARG A 148 12.44 -8.01 2.62
N ALA A 149 11.30 -7.64 2.04
CA ALA A 149 10.53 -8.50 1.15
C ALA A 149 11.08 -8.54 -0.29
N GLY A 150 12.16 -7.80 -0.59
CA GLY A 150 12.76 -7.74 -1.93
C GLY A 150 11.99 -6.88 -2.94
N HIS A 151 11.08 -6.03 -2.47
CA HIS A 151 10.24 -5.18 -3.31
C HIS A 151 10.92 -3.82 -3.58
N LEU A 152 12.08 -3.88 -4.24
CA LEU A 152 13.02 -2.76 -4.36
C LEU A 152 12.54 -1.68 -5.36
N GLU A 153 11.85 -2.09 -6.42
CA GLU A 153 11.43 -1.19 -7.51
C GLU A 153 10.45 -0.11 -7.02
N ALA A 154 9.46 -0.48 -6.21
CA ALA A 154 8.53 0.48 -5.63
C ALA A 154 9.25 1.50 -4.73
N LEU A 155 10.18 1.04 -3.89
CA LEU A 155 10.98 1.93 -3.02
C LEU A 155 11.86 2.88 -3.84
N ARG A 156 12.46 2.40 -4.94
CA ARG A 156 13.25 3.24 -5.83
C ARG A 156 12.39 4.34 -6.46
N ALA A 157 11.22 3.98 -6.98
CA ALA A 157 10.27 4.94 -7.55
C ALA A 157 9.76 5.94 -6.50
N GLU A 158 9.58 5.48 -5.26
CA GLU A 158 9.03 6.28 -4.18
C GLU A 158 9.97 7.41 -3.73
N GLY A 159 11.26 7.35 -4.06
CA GLY A 159 12.18 8.49 -3.90
C GLY A 159 11.67 9.76 -4.61
N ALA A 160 10.95 9.64 -5.73
CA ALA A 160 10.38 10.79 -6.45
C ALA A 160 9.30 11.57 -5.65
N SER A 161 8.87 11.06 -4.50
CA SER A 161 8.00 11.77 -3.57
C SER A 161 8.73 12.79 -2.67
N GLY A 162 10.06 12.91 -2.78
CA GLY A 162 10.87 13.78 -1.93
C GLY A 162 11.24 13.17 -0.57
N ARG A 163 11.00 11.87 -0.38
CA ARG A 163 11.21 11.13 0.87
C ARG A 163 12.57 10.43 0.90
N ALA A 164 13.24 10.47 2.05
CA ALA A 164 14.56 9.86 2.23
C ALA A 164 14.49 8.41 2.75
N GLU A 165 13.38 8.05 3.41
CA GLU A 165 13.13 6.76 4.02
C GLU A 165 13.26 5.58 3.04
N PRO A 166 12.78 5.65 1.78
CA PRO A 166 12.96 4.56 0.82
C PRO A 166 14.43 4.30 0.48
N ALA A 167 15.27 5.34 0.40
CA ALA A 167 16.70 5.20 0.11
C ALA A 167 17.44 4.52 1.28
N ALA A 168 17.12 4.90 2.53
CA ALA A 168 17.64 4.22 3.72
C ALA A 168 17.20 2.74 3.77
N ALA A 169 15.93 2.47 3.45
CA ALA A 169 15.38 1.12 3.39
C ALA A 169 16.15 0.21 2.43
N LEU A 170 16.42 0.72 1.22
CA LEU A 170 17.20 0.04 0.19
C LEU A 170 18.65 -0.18 0.62
N LEU A 171 19.26 0.80 1.28
CA LEU A 171 20.64 0.69 1.75
C LEU A 171 20.82 -0.42 2.80
N ALA A 172 19.90 -0.61 3.76
CA ALA A 172 20.10 -1.64 4.79
C ALA A 172 19.93 -3.07 4.28
N VAL A 173 19.42 -3.26 3.06
CA VAL A 173 19.39 -4.56 2.38
C VAL A 173 20.48 -4.65 1.30
N ASP A 174 21.49 -3.78 1.37
CA ASP A 174 22.64 -3.68 0.45
C ASP A 174 22.27 -3.47 -1.03
N ALA A 175 21.09 -2.91 -1.30
CA ALA A 175 20.64 -2.53 -2.65
C ALA A 175 21.19 -1.14 -3.04
N ARG A 176 22.52 -1.01 -3.07
CA ARG A 176 23.24 0.27 -3.16
C ARG A 176 22.83 1.14 -4.34
N ASP A 177 22.78 0.58 -5.55
CA ASP A 177 22.44 1.34 -6.76
C ASP A 177 21.01 1.90 -6.66
N ALA A 178 20.06 1.08 -6.22
CA ALA A 178 18.68 1.51 -6.01
C ALA A 178 18.58 2.58 -4.90
N ALA A 179 19.38 2.46 -3.83
CA ALA A 179 19.44 3.44 -2.76
C ALA A 179 19.97 4.80 -3.26
N VAL A 180 21.01 4.81 -4.10
CA VAL A 180 21.53 6.03 -4.74
C VAL A 180 20.46 6.65 -5.62
N ASP A 181 19.79 5.86 -6.46
CA ASP A 181 18.74 6.38 -7.35
C ASP A 181 17.56 6.99 -6.59
N ALA A 182 17.11 6.32 -5.52
CA ALA A 182 16.04 6.82 -4.65
C ALA A 182 16.46 8.13 -3.94
N ALA A 183 17.69 8.19 -3.44
CA ALA A 183 18.25 9.38 -2.78
C ALA A 183 18.36 10.57 -3.74
N VAL A 184 18.83 10.34 -4.96
CA VAL A 184 18.92 11.37 -6.01
C VAL A 184 17.52 11.84 -6.41
N ALA A 185 16.56 10.93 -6.58
CA ALA A 185 15.18 11.28 -6.88
C ALA A 185 14.55 12.12 -5.75
N ALA A 186 14.80 11.76 -4.49
CA ALA A 186 14.31 12.50 -3.33
C ALA A 186 14.85 13.93 -3.29
N LEU A 187 16.16 14.11 -3.47
CA LEU A 187 16.79 15.43 -3.49
C LEU A 187 16.29 16.30 -4.65
N ARG A 188 16.06 15.70 -5.82
CA ARG A 188 15.52 16.42 -6.99
C ARG A 188 14.06 16.84 -6.79
N ALA A 189 13.27 16.03 -6.09
CA ALA A 189 11.88 16.35 -5.75
C ALA A 189 11.77 17.36 -4.60
N ALA A 190 12.65 17.26 -3.59
CA ALA A 190 12.71 18.15 -2.44
C ALA A 190 14.19 18.40 -2.06
N SER A 191 14.68 19.62 -2.31
CA SER A 191 16.08 19.99 -2.12
C SER A 191 16.54 19.96 -0.65
N ASP A 192 15.60 19.95 0.29
CA ASP A 192 15.79 19.83 1.74
C ASP A 192 15.51 18.41 2.27
N ALA A 193 15.27 17.42 1.38
CA ALA A 193 15.06 16.04 1.78
C ALA A 193 16.22 15.56 2.67
N PRO A 194 15.94 14.93 3.83
CA PRO A 194 16.95 14.57 4.82
C PRO A 194 17.75 13.31 4.43
N VAL A 195 18.19 13.21 3.18
CA VAL A 195 18.88 12.03 2.62
C VAL A 195 20.14 11.67 3.40
N VAL A 196 21.00 12.65 3.70
CA VAL A 196 22.27 12.41 4.40
C VAL A 196 22.06 11.78 5.79
N PRO A 197 21.27 12.36 6.71
CA PRO A 197 21.10 11.75 8.03
C PRO A 197 20.45 10.36 7.97
N PHE A 198 19.52 10.12 7.04
CA PHE A 198 18.90 8.80 6.86
C PHE A 198 19.90 7.75 6.36
N LEU A 199 20.70 8.05 5.34
CA LEU A 199 21.71 7.12 4.85
C LEU A 199 22.83 6.89 5.87
N ALA A 200 23.26 7.95 6.59
CA ALA A 200 24.27 7.85 7.63
C ALA A 200 23.82 7.03 8.84
N ALA A 201 22.53 7.09 9.21
CA ALA A 201 21.97 6.26 10.29
C ALA A 201 22.07 4.75 9.98
N VAL A 202 22.08 4.38 8.69
CA VAL A 202 22.14 3.00 8.22
C VAL A 202 23.56 2.55 7.92
N GLY A 203 24.29 3.33 7.12
CA GLY A 203 25.64 3.00 6.66
C GLY A 203 26.76 3.33 7.63
N GLY A 204 26.45 4.07 8.71
CA GLY A 204 27.42 4.54 9.68
C GLY A 204 28.48 5.46 9.06
N PRO A 205 29.70 5.52 9.64
CA PRO A 205 30.74 6.48 9.22
C PRO A 205 31.36 6.16 7.86
N HIS A 206 31.11 4.98 7.29
CA HIS A 206 31.72 4.53 6.02
C HIS A 206 30.87 4.84 4.79
N ILE A 207 29.79 5.61 4.96
CA ILE A 207 28.87 5.92 3.86
C ILE A 207 29.37 7.03 2.90
N ASP A 208 30.54 7.62 3.18
CA ASP A 208 31.09 8.79 2.44
C ASP A 208 31.15 8.53 0.92
N GLY A 209 31.60 7.34 0.50
CA GLY A 209 31.66 6.99 -0.93
C GLY A 209 30.28 6.89 -1.60
N LEU A 210 29.25 6.41 -0.91
CA LEU A 210 27.88 6.38 -1.45
C LEU A 210 27.30 7.80 -1.50
N LEU A 211 27.54 8.62 -0.47
CA LEU A 211 27.14 10.02 -0.46
C LEU A 211 27.84 10.81 -1.56
N ALA A 212 29.08 10.48 -1.91
CA ALA A 212 29.80 11.07 -3.03
C ALA A 212 29.14 10.75 -4.38
N GLN A 213 28.66 9.52 -4.57
CA GLN A 213 27.89 9.14 -5.77
C GLN A 213 26.58 9.93 -5.88
N VAL A 214 25.83 10.05 -4.77
CA VAL A 214 24.61 10.86 -4.73
C VAL A 214 24.93 12.32 -5.07
N ALA A 215 25.95 12.89 -4.43
CA ALA A 215 26.37 14.28 -4.62
C ALA A 215 26.76 14.59 -6.07
N ALA A 216 27.52 13.70 -6.72
CA ALA A 216 27.93 13.84 -8.11
C ALA A 216 26.73 13.91 -9.08
N GLN A 217 25.63 13.21 -8.77
CA GLN A 217 24.44 13.18 -9.63
C GLN A 217 23.49 14.38 -9.47
N VAL A 218 23.71 15.22 -8.44
CA VAL A 218 22.87 16.39 -8.14
C VAL A 218 23.64 17.71 -8.12
N VAL A 219 24.93 17.69 -8.49
CA VAL A 219 25.84 18.84 -8.42
C VAL A 219 25.33 20.08 -9.16
N ASP A 220 24.70 19.88 -10.33
CA ASP A 220 24.15 20.97 -11.17
C ASP A 220 22.67 21.27 -10.88
N SER A 221 22.13 20.73 -9.79
CA SER A 221 20.72 20.91 -9.43
C SER A 221 20.54 21.88 -8.26
N PRO A 222 19.34 22.49 -8.10
CA PRO A 222 19.01 23.29 -6.92
C PRO A 222 19.20 22.53 -5.60
N ALA A 223 19.19 21.19 -5.62
CA ALA A 223 19.40 20.34 -4.46
C ALA A 223 20.84 20.36 -3.93
N ALA A 224 21.82 20.78 -4.75
CA ALA A 224 23.23 20.85 -4.34
C ALA A 224 23.44 21.78 -3.13
N GLY A 225 22.69 22.89 -3.06
CA GLY A 225 22.82 23.86 -1.97
C GLY A 225 22.47 23.26 -0.59
N GLY A 226 21.31 22.59 -0.50
CA GLY A 226 20.87 21.90 0.73
C GLY A 226 21.78 20.73 1.09
N LEU A 227 22.20 19.96 0.08
CA LEU A 227 23.08 18.81 0.27
C LEU A 227 24.46 19.20 0.84
N ARG A 228 25.10 20.27 0.35
CA ARG A 228 26.43 20.71 0.82
C ARG A 228 26.52 20.93 2.32
N ALA A 229 25.48 21.54 2.91
CA ALA A 229 25.45 21.79 4.35
C ALA A 229 25.40 20.47 5.14
N ALA A 230 24.58 19.52 4.69
CA ALA A 230 24.44 18.21 5.33
C ALA A 230 25.70 17.33 5.17
N LEU A 231 26.49 17.53 4.11
CA LEU A 231 27.72 16.80 3.84
C LEU A 231 28.95 17.31 4.64
N ALA A 232 28.81 18.29 5.53
CA ALA A 232 29.94 18.81 6.30
C ALA A 232 30.82 17.73 7.00
N PRO A 233 30.26 16.63 7.54
CA PRO A 233 31.04 15.54 8.14
C PRO A 233 31.71 14.59 7.14
N PHE A 234 31.41 14.69 5.84
CA PHE A 234 31.73 13.71 4.80
C PHE A 234 32.65 14.33 3.74
N ALA A 235 33.96 14.14 3.90
CA ALA A 235 34.97 14.90 3.17
C ALA A 235 35.06 14.53 1.68
N GLU A 236 34.80 13.27 1.32
CA GLU A 236 34.74 12.82 -0.07
C GLU A 236 33.47 13.36 -0.75
N ALA A 237 32.31 13.17 -0.13
CA ALA A 237 31.04 13.63 -0.65
C ALA A 237 30.98 15.15 -0.84
N ARG A 238 31.55 15.91 0.09
CA ARG A 238 31.66 17.38 -0.03
C ARG A 238 32.48 17.80 -1.25
N ARG A 239 33.56 17.09 -1.58
CA ARG A 239 34.37 17.35 -2.78
C ARG A 239 33.57 17.08 -4.05
N ALA A 240 32.86 15.95 -4.10
CA ALA A 240 31.98 15.61 -5.22
C ALA A 240 30.86 16.65 -5.42
N CYS A 241 30.29 17.20 -4.35
CA CYS A 241 29.21 18.20 -4.42
C CYS A 241 29.67 19.64 -4.79
N SER A 242 30.97 19.90 -4.71
CA SER A 242 31.56 21.22 -5.01
C SER A 242 31.93 21.38 -6.48
N GLY A 243 31.73 20.35 -7.30
CA GLY A 243 32.10 20.37 -8.72
C GLY A 243 33.60 20.60 -8.92
N ALA A 244 34.44 20.13 -8.00
CA ALA A 244 35.87 20.41 -8.04
C ALA A 244 36.48 19.90 -9.34
N GLU A 245 36.71 20.86 -10.24
CA GLU A 245 37.76 20.88 -11.25
C GLU A 245 39.03 20.31 -10.61
N CYS A 246 39.42 19.11 -11.06
CA CYS A 246 40.80 18.64 -10.96
C CYS A 246 41.56 19.10 -12.19
#